data_AF-A0A2T8HTZ5-F1
#
_entry.id   AF-A0A2T8HTZ5-F1
#
_cell.length_a   1.000
_cell.length_b   1.000
_cell.length_c   1.000
_cell.angle_alpha   90.00
_cell.angle_beta   90.00
_cell.angle_gamma   90.00
#
_symmetry.space_group_name_H-M   'P 1'
#
loop_
_entity.id
_entity.type
_entity.pdbx_description
1 polymer ?
#
loop_
_entity_poly.entity_id
_entity_poly.type
_entity_poly.pdbx_seq_one_letter_code
_entity_poly.pdbx_strand_id
1 'polypeptide(L)'
;MSARSGTPFVRPHSDFWLGLALVILGGIAAWMASGFDAMSRNYPIALSTAVIVLGALLVVKSRRPKAEIANFAIASPVALIASLTLIAWIVALTYGLGYILPTFVMQAVFMTVCGVRGFGKVALIAAIITGVSYLAFIVGLGVRLPTTIAPWLM
;
A
#
# COMPACT_ATOMS: atom_id res chain seq x y z
N MET A 1 -26.62 -19.51 -41.48
CA MET A 1 -26.40 -19.68 -40.02
C MET A 1 -24.95 -20.07 -39.80
N SER A 2 -24.13 -19.15 -39.29
CA SER A 2 -22.73 -19.44 -38.91
C SER A 2 -22.53 -18.87 -37.50
N ALA A 3 -22.45 -19.76 -36.52
CA ALA A 3 -22.20 -19.43 -35.13
C ALA A 3 -20.71 -19.06 -34.99
N ARG A 4 -20.42 -17.76 -34.84
CA ARG A 4 -19.10 -17.32 -34.38
C ARG A 4 -18.98 -17.74 -32.91
N SER A 5 -18.26 -18.83 -32.68
CA SER A 5 -17.69 -19.17 -31.38
C SER A 5 -16.68 -18.09 -31.01
N GLY A 6 -17.17 -17.01 -30.40
CA GLY A 6 -16.31 -16.02 -29.77
C GLY A 6 -15.58 -16.70 -28.62
N THR A 7 -14.30 -16.99 -28.82
CA THR A 7 -13.41 -17.26 -27.69
C THR A 7 -13.55 -16.08 -26.73
N PRO A 8 -13.85 -16.30 -25.44
CA PRO A 8 -13.83 -15.21 -24.47
C PRO A 8 -12.36 -14.80 -24.33
N PHE A 9 -11.92 -13.90 -25.21
CA PHE A 9 -10.66 -13.23 -25.08
C PHE A 9 -10.79 -12.37 -23.82
N VAL A 10 -10.37 -12.93 -22.69
CA VAL A 10 -10.23 -12.23 -21.43
C VAL A 10 -9.28 -11.07 -21.70
N ARG A 11 -9.83 -9.90 -22.04
CA ARG A 11 -9.02 -8.69 -22.14
C ARG A 11 -8.37 -8.51 -20.78
N PRO A 12 -7.04 -8.58 -20.67
CA PRO A 12 -6.39 -8.51 -19.37
C PRO A 12 -6.73 -7.17 -18.75
N HIS A 13 -7.50 -7.19 -17.66
CA HIS A 13 -7.86 -5.98 -16.94
C HIS A 13 -6.66 -5.52 -16.11
N SER A 14 -6.47 -4.20 -15.96
CA SER A 14 -5.36 -3.63 -15.17
C SER A 14 -5.30 -4.24 -13.76
N ASP A 15 -6.48 -4.46 -13.14
CA ASP A 15 -6.60 -5.07 -11.81
C ASP A 15 -6.07 -6.51 -11.75
N PHE A 16 -6.17 -7.28 -12.85
CA PHE A 16 -5.63 -8.64 -12.90
C PHE A 16 -4.11 -8.63 -12.83
N TRP A 17 -3.47 -7.79 -13.65
CA TRP A 17 -2.01 -7.67 -13.66
C TRP A 17 -1.47 -7.05 -12.38
N LEU A 18 -2.16 -6.04 -11.84
CA LEU A 18 -1.82 -5.46 -10.54
C LEU A 18 -1.95 -6.50 -9.42
N GLY A 19 -3.06 -7.25 -9.38
CA GLY A 19 -3.27 -8.30 -8.41
C GLY A 19 -2.20 -9.40 -8.49
N LEU A 20 -1.86 -9.82 -9.72
CA LEU A 20 -0.81 -10.80 -9.96
C LEU A 20 0.57 -10.28 -9.52
N ALA A 21 0.90 -9.02 -9.83
CA ALA A 21 2.14 -8.39 -9.41
C ALA A 21 2.24 -8.34 -7.88
N LEU A 22 1.16 -7.99 -7.18
CA LEU A 22 1.12 -7.98 -5.71
C LEU A 22 1.32 -9.39 -5.13
N VAL A 23 0.69 -10.42 -5.69
CA VAL A 23 0.91 -11.81 -5.24
C VAL A 23 2.37 -12.23 -5.41
N ILE A 24 2.96 -11.95 -6.57
CA ILE A 24 4.36 -12.32 -6.87
C ILE A 24 5.31 -11.56 -5.95
N LEU A 25 5.21 -10.23 -5.89
CA LEU A 25 6.08 -9.39 -5.06
C LEU A 25 5.91 -9.69 -3.57
N GLY A 26 4.67 -9.93 -3.12
CA GLY A 26 4.41 -10.37 -1.76
C GLY A 26 5.03 -11.73 -1.46
N GLY A 27 4.95 -12.70 -2.39
CA GLY A 27 5.62 -14.00 -2.26
C GLY A 27 7.14 -13.88 -2.18
N ILE A 28 7.75 -13.04 -3.03
CA ILE A 28 9.19 -12.74 -2.98
C ILE A 28 9.55 -12.10 -1.64
N ALA A 29 8.78 -11.12 -1.17
CA ALA A 29 9.00 -10.48 0.12
C ALA A 29 8.89 -11.46 1.31
N ALA A 30 7.92 -12.38 1.28
CA ALA A 30 7.78 -13.43 2.29
C ALA A 30 8.97 -14.40 2.29
N TRP A 31 9.49 -14.74 1.10
CA TRP A 31 10.68 -15.56 0.97
C TRP A 31 11.93 -14.86 1.51
N MET A 32 12.14 -13.59 1.18
CA MET A 32 13.23 -12.77 1.73
C MET A 32 13.10 -12.63 3.26
N ALA A 33 11.88 -12.51 3.78
CA ALA A 33 11.61 -12.43 5.21
C ALA A 33 12.10 -13.66 6.00
N SER A 34 12.16 -14.83 5.37
CA SER A 34 12.67 -16.05 6.01
C SER A 34 14.16 -15.96 6.41
N GLY A 35 14.91 -15.03 5.81
CA GLY A 35 16.31 -14.76 6.15
C GLY A 35 16.51 -13.88 7.39
N PHE A 36 15.44 -13.28 7.93
CA PHE A 36 15.53 -12.41 9.11
C PHE A 36 15.55 -13.22 10.41
N ASP A 37 16.18 -12.66 11.45
CA ASP A 37 16.14 -13.18 12.81
C ASP A 37 14.71 -13.30 13.34
N ALA A 38 14.48 -14.25 14.25
CA ALA A 38 13.14 -14.57 14.77
C ALA A 38 12.39 -13.35 15.33
N MET A 39 13.11 -12.38 15.92
CA MET A 39 12.52 -11.15 16.48
C MET A 39 12.02 -10.18 15.40
N SER A 40 12.69 -10.10 14.26
CA SER A 40 12.41 -9.13 13.19
C SER A 40 11.58 -9.73 12.06
N ARG A 41 11.44 -11.05 12.02
CA ARG A 41 10.79 -11.82 10.95
C ARG A 41 9.26 -11.63 10.89
N ASN A 42 8.61 -11.47 12.04
CA ASN A 42 7.14 -11.45 12.10
C ASN A 42 6.51 -10.31 11.29
N TYR A 43 7.12 -9.12 11.32
CA TYR A 43 6.58 -7.97 10.60
C TYR A 43 6.63 -8.10 9.07
N PRO A 44 7.81 -8.38 8.44
CA PRO A 44 7.86 -8.58 7.00
C PRO A 44 6.98 -9.73 6.51
N ILE A 45 6.82 -10.80 7.30
CA ILE A 45 5.89 -11.90 6.98
C ILE A 45 4.43 -11.43 7.03
N ALA A 46 4.02 -10.72 8.07
CA ALA A 46 2.64 -10.22 8.17
C ALA A 46 2.30 -9.27 7.02
N LEU A 47 3.21 -8.34 6.69
CA LEU A 47 3.04 -7.39 5.61
C LEU A 47 2.98 -8.09 4.25
N SER A 48 3.93 -8.99 3.95
CA SER A 48 3.93 -9.75 2.70
C SER A 48 2.68 -10.61 2.54
N THR A 49 2.20 -11.22 3.62
CA THR A 49 0.94 -12.00 3.62
C THR A 49 -0.26 -11.10 3.30
N ALA A 50 -0.35 -9.92 3.91
CA ALA A 50 -1.42 -8.96 3.60
C ALA A 50 -1.39 -8.54 2.12
N VAL A 51 -0.20 -8.28 1.57
CA VAL A 51 -0.01 -7.94 0.14
C VAL A 51 -0.44 -9.10 -0.77
N ILE A 52 -0.08 -10.34 -0.43
CA ILE A 52 -0.51 -11.54 -1.18
C ILE A 52 -2.04 -11.65 -1.16
N VAL A 53 -2.67 -11.52 0.01
CA VAL A 53 -4.13 -11.62 0.16
C VAL A 53 -4.83 -10.53 -0.65
N LEU A 54 -4.37 -9.28 -0.57
CA LEU A 54 -4.93 -8.17 -1.35
C LEU A 54 -4.77 -8.41 -2.86
N GLY A 55 -3.62 -8.89 -3.30
CA GLY A 55 -3.36 -9.25 -4.69
C GLY A 55 -4.29 -10.37 -5.18
N ALA A 56 -4.46 -11.42 -4.37
CA ALA A 56 -5.37 -12.53 -4.68
C ALA A 56 -6.83 -12.05 -4.78
N LEU A 57 -7.27 -11.18 -3.86
CA LEU A 57 -8.60 -10.57 -3.91
C LEU A 57 -8.82 -9.76 -5.18
N LEU A 58 -7.82 -9.01 -5.66
CA LEU A 58 -7.90 -8.29 -6.94
C LEU A 58 -8.01 -9.23 -8.14
N VAL A 59 -7.23 -10.32 -8.17
CA VAL A 59 -7.32 -11.35 -9.22
C VAL A 59 -8.69 -12.04 -9.24
N VAL A 60 -9.29 -12.28 -8.06
CA VAL A 60 -10.64 -12.83 -7.97
C VAL A 60 -11.69 -11.80 -8.41
N LYS A 61 -11.55 -10.55 -7.97
CA LYS A 61 -12.45 -9.45 -8.32
C LYS A 61 -12.46 -9.19 -9.83
N SER A 62 -11.31 -9.28 -10.50
CA SER A 62 -11.20 -9.02 -11.95
C SER A 62 -11.99 -10.01 -12.82
N ARG A 63 -12.49 -11.12 -12.24
CA ARG A 63 -13.36 -12.09 -12.92
C ARG A 63 -14.84 -11.67 -12.94
N ARG A 64 -15.23 -10.68 -12.13
CA ARG A 64 -16.63 -10.19 -12.09
C ARG A 64 -16.87 -9.19 -13.24
N PRO A 65 -17.99 -9.30 -13.97
CA PRO A 65 -18.37 -8.31 -14.99
C PRO A 65 -18.89 -7.00 -14.35
N LYS A 66 -18.44 -5.85 -14.88
CA LYS A 66 -18.62 -4.40 -14.47
C LYS A 66 -17.53 -3.86 -13.52
N ALA A 67 -17.08 -2.59 -13.56
CA ALA A 67 -17.55 -1.34 -14.21
C ALA A 67 -16.34 -0.45 -14.62
N GLU A 68 -16.60 0.58 -15.45
CA GLU A 68 -15.74 1.71 -15.85
C GLU A 68 -14.22 1.52 -15.80
N ILE A 69 -13.61 1.41 -16.98
CA ILE A 69 -12.15 1.53 -17.13
C ILE A 69 -11.77 2.94 -16.66
N ALA A 70 -11.03 3.04 -15.54
CA ALA A 70 -10.50 4.30 -15.08
C ALA A 70 -9.72 4.98 -16.21
N ASN A 71 -10.07 6.22 -16.53
CA ASN A 71 -9.40 6.95 -17.59
C ASN A 71 -7.91 7.12 -17.22
N PHE A 72 -7.03 6.57 -18.06
CA PHE A 72 -5.58 6.60 -17.84
C PHE A 72 -5.04 8.02 -17.63
N ALA A 73 -5.66 9.02 -18.28
CA ALA A 73 -5.30 10.42 -18.12
C ALA A 73 -5.51 10.95 -16.68
N ILE A 74 -6.44 10.35 -15.93
CA ILE A 74 -6.73 10.70 -14.53
C ILE A 74 -5.93 9.81 -13.58
N ALA A 75 -5.71 8.54 -13.95
CA ALA A 75 -5.00 7.58 -13.11
C ALA A 75 -3.47 7.82 -13.08
N SER A 76 -2.87 8.29 -14.18
CA SER A 76 -1.41 8.44 -14.26
C SER A 76 -0.83 9.53 -13.34
N PRO A 77 -1.43 10.73 -13.18
CA PRO A 77 -0.91 11.74 -12.25
C PRO A 77 -1.08 11.29 -10.80
N VAL A 78 -2.19 10.62 -10.49
CA VAL A 78 -2.46 10.03 -9.17
C VAL A 78 -1.39 8.99 -8.82
N ALA A 79 -1.10 8.07 -9.75
CA ALA A 79 -0.07 7.05 -9.56
C ALA A 79 1.32 7.67 -9.38
N LEU A 80 1.64 8.72 -10.14
CA LEU A 80 2.91 9.44 -10.01
C LEU A 80 3.04 10.11 -8.64
N ILE A 81 2.04 10.86 -8.18
CA ILE A 81 2.04 11.51 -6.87
C ILE A 81 2.15 10.47 -5.76
N ALA A 82 1.38 9.37 -5.84
CA ALA A 82 1.44 8.30 -4.86
C ALA A 82 2.84 7.66 -4.80
N SER A 83 3.44 7.40 -5.95
CA SER A 83 4.79 6.82 -6.05
C SER A 83 5.86 7.74 -5.45
N LEU A 84 5.83 9.03 -5.81
CA LEU A 84 6.74 10.03 -5.26
C LEU A 84 6.59 10.18 -3.74
N THR A 85 5.34 10.13 -3.25
CA THR A 85 5.04 10.20 -1.82
C THR A 85 5.61 8.98 -1.09
N LEU A 86 5.47 7.78 -1.64
CA LEU A 86 6.08 6.57 -1.07
C LEU A 86 7.60 6.64 -1.04
N ILE A 87 8.22 7.10 -2.14
CA ILE A 87 9.68 7.27 -2.21
C ILE A 87 10.14 8.26 -1.13
N ALA A 88 9.48 9.42 -1.03
CA ALA A 88 9.80 10.42 -0.01
C ALA A 88 9.62 9.88 1.42
N TRP A 89 8.56 9.09 1.66
CA TRP A 89 8.32 8.44 2.94
C TRP A 89 9.42 7.43 3.29
N ILE A 90 9.80 6.55 2.35
CA ILE A 90 10.89 5.57 2.56
C ILE A 90 12.20 6.29 2.86
N VAL A 91 12.52 7.33 2.09
CA VAL A 91 13.72 8.15 2.30
C VAL A 91 13.69 8.77 3.70
N ALA A 92 12.60 9.43 4.08
CA ALA A 92 12.46 10.06 5.40
C ALA A 92 12.64 9.05 6.55
N LEU A 93 12.06 7.85 6.45
CA LEU A 93 12.27 6.79 7.44
C LEU A 93 13.72 6.33 7.49
N THR A 94 14.37 6.17 6.33
CA THR A 94 15.76 5.69 6.21
C THR A 94 16.76 6.69 6.81
N TYR A 95 16.51 7.99 6.65
CA TYR A 95 17.36 9.06 7.19
C TYR A 95 17.02 9.47 8.64
N GLY A 96 16.19 8.70 9.36
CA GLY A 96 15.95 8.92 10.79
C GLY A 96 15.02 10.07 11.13
N LEU A 97 14.13 10.47 10.20
CA LEU A 97 13.11 11.51 10.43
C LEU A 97 11.97 11.03 11.36
N GLY A 98 12.06 9.79 11.84
CA GLY A 98 11.08 9.15 12.73
C GLY A 98 9.85 8.62 12.00
N TYR A 99 9.00 7.89 12.72
CA TYR A 99 7.82 7.26 12.13
C TYR A 99 6.63 8.21 11.97
N ILE A 100 6.36 9.03 12.97
CA ILE A 100 5.09 9.77 13.10
C ILE A 100 4.93 10.79 11.97
N LEU A 101 5.86 11.73 11.84
CA LEU A 101 5.74 12.81 10.87
C LEU A 101 5.69 12.31 9.42
N PRO A 102 6.63 11.47 8.93
CA PRO A 102 6.58 10.99 7.56
C PRO A 102 5.28 10.21 7.27
N THR A 103 4.85 9.36 8.20
CA THR A 103 3.63 8.56 8.02
C THR A 103 2.38 9.45 8.01
N PHE A 104 2.30 10.44 8.89
CA PHE A 104 1.21 11.41 8.89
C PHE A 104 1.12 12.16 7.55
N VAL A 105 2.25 12.68 7.05
CA VAL A 105 2.30 13.40 5.76
C VAL A 105 1.90 12.47 4.62
N MET A 106 2.43 11.25 4.57
CA MET A 106 2.07 10.26 3.55
C MET A 106 0.56 9.98 3.56
N GLN A 107 -0.03 9.74 4.73
CA GLN A 107 -1.48 9.50 4.87
C GLN A 107 -2.32 10.71 4.41
N ALA A 108 -1.89 11.92 4.79
CA ALA A 108 -2.56 13.15 4.40
C ALA A 108 -2.55 13.35 2.87
N VAL A 109 -1.40 13.11 2.22
CA VAL A 109 -1.27 13.19 0.76
C VAL A 109 -2.15 12.13 0.09
N PHE A 110 -2.12 10.88 0.54
CA PHE A 110 -2.95 9.81 -0.03
C PHE A 110 -4.43 10.11 0.05
N MET A 111 -4.93 10.57 1.20
CA MET A 111 -6.33 10.96 1.33
C MET A 111 -6.70 12.12 0.41
N THR A 112 -5.82 13.10 0.27
CA THR A 112 -6.03 14.25 -0.61
C THR A 112 -6.12 13.80 -2.07
N VAL A 113 -5.21 12.91 -2.50
CA VAL A 113 -5.18 12.34 -3.84
C VAL A 113 -6.41 11.45 -4.10
N CYS A 114 -6.88 10.72 -3.09
CA CYS A 114 -8.13 9.95 -3.16
C CYS A 114 -9.41 10.80 -3.09
N GLY A 115 -9.29 12.14 -3.00
CA GLY A 115 -10.41 13.06 -3.08
C GLY A 115 -11.09 13.40 -1.75
N VAL A 116 -10.51 13.03 -0.61
CA VAL A 116 -10.98 13.48 0.71
C VAL A 116 -10.73 14.98 0.83
N ARG A 117 -11.79 15.77 1.01
CA ARG A 117 -11.71 17.23 1.13
C ARG A 117 -11.87 17.70 2.59
N GLY A 118 -11.17 18.79 2.91
CA GLY A 118 -11.20 19.47 4.20
C GLY A 118 -9.99 19.14 5.07
N PHE A 119 -9.14 20.14 5.29
CA PHE A 119 -7.85 19.98 5.99
C PHE A 119 -8.00 19.32 7.37
N GLY A 120 -9.00 19.73 8.16
CA GLY A 120 -9.24 19.15 9.48
C GLY A 120 -9.63 17.66 9.44
N LYS A 121 -10.42 17.23 8.44
CA LYS A 121 -10.80 15.82 8.28
C LYS A 121 -9.59 14.97 7.85
N VAL A 122 -8.82 15.47 6.89
CA VAL A 122 -7.59 14.82 6.42
C VAL A 122 -6.60 14.68 7.58
N ALA A 123 -6.35 15.77 8.33
CA ALA A 123 -5.45 15.74 9.47
C ALA A 123 -5.93 14.77 10.57
N LEU A 124 -7.23 14.78 10.91
CA LEU A 124 -7.79 13.89 11.92
C LEU A 124 -7.64 12.41 11.54
N ILE A 125 -8.04 12.05 10.32
CA ILE A 125 -7.96 10.65 9.86
C ILE A 125 -6.48 10.23 9.75
N ALA A 126 -5.60 11.12 9.27
CA ALA A 126 -4.17 10.82 9.16
C ALA A 126 -3.56 10.57 10.55
N ALA A 127 -3.92 11.40 11.53
CA ALA A 127 -3.48 11.25 12.91
C ALA A 127 -3.98 9.93 13.52
N ILE A 128 -5.25 9.59 13.33
CA ILE A 128 -5.83 8.33 13.82
C ILE A 128 -5.12 7.14 13.19
N ILE A 129 -4.98 7.11 11.86
CA ILE A 129 -4.31 6.00 11.16
C ILE A 129 -2.85 5.88 11.62
N THR A 130 -2.14 7.00 11.74
CA THR A 130 -0.74 7.02 12.19
C THR A 130 -0.61 6.51 13.62
N GLY A 131 -1.47 6.96 14.54
CA GLY A 131 -1.47 6.54 15.94
C GLY A 131 -1.83 5.07 16.11
N VAL A 132 -2.89 4.59 15.45
CA VAL A 132 -3.28 3.17 15.48
C VAL A 132 -2.19 2.29 14.89
N SER A 133 -1.58 2.72 13.77
CA SER A 133 -0.49 1.97 13.14
C SER A 133 0.74 1.95 14.05
N TYR A 134 1.11 3.07 14.67
CA TYR A 134 2.18 3.15 15.66
C TYR A 134 1.97 2.17 16.83
N LEU A 135 0.75 2.14 17.38
CA LEU A 135 0.39 1.17 18.42
C LEU A 135 0.45 -0.27 17.91
N ALA A 136 -0.02 -0.56 16.70
CA ALA A 136 0.08 -1.89 16.10
C ALA A 136 1.55 -2.32 15.91
N PHE A 137 2.44 -1.40 15.54
CA PHE A 137 3.87 -1.65 15.39
C PHE A 137 4.55 -1.98 16.71
N ILE A 138 4.27 -1.19 17.75
CA ILE A 138 4.92 -1.37 19.05
C ILE A 138 4.29 -2.52 19.84
N VAL A 139 2.97 -2.50 20.01
CA VAL A 139 2.24 -3.44 20.85
C VAL A 139 2.00 -4.77 20.12
N GLY A 140 1.57 -4.70 18.86
CA GLY A 140 1.21 -5.90 18.09
C GLY A 140 2.42 -6.66 17.55
N LEU A 141 3.41 -5.93 17.02
CA LEU A 141 4.54 -6.52 16.30
C LEU A 141 5.86 -6.46 17.07
N GLY A 142 5.93 -5.75 18.20
CA GLY A 142 7.15 -5.63 19.02
C GLY A 142 8.31 -4.94 18.29
N VAL A 143 8.03 -4.18 17.22
CA VAL A 143 9.05 -3.58 16.36
C VAL A 143 9.52 -2.26 16.97
N ARG A 144 10.85 -2.08 17.03
CA ARG A 144 11.46 -0.79 17.36
C ARG A 144 11.39 0.11 16.14
N LEU A 145 10.64 1.21 16.26
CA LEU A 145 10.52 2.20 15.19
C LEU A 145 11.79 3.06 15.10
N PRO A 146 12.11 3.63 13.91
CA PRO A 146 13.27 4.49 13.74
C PRO A 146 13.28 5.61 14.78
N THR A 147 14.38 5.72 15.53
CA THR A 147 14.58 6.79 16.50
C THR A 147 14.68 8.11 15.76
N THR A 148 13.88 9.08 16.16
CA THR A 148 13.84 10.39 15.49
C THR A 148 15.07 11.21 15.86
N ILE A 149 15.68 11.88 14.88
CA ILE A 149 16.82 12.80 15.10
C ILE A 149 16.37 14.09 15.81
N ALA A 150 15.08 14.44 15.72
CA ALA A 150 14.45 15.61 16.32
C ALA A 150 13.41 15.24 17.41
N PRO A 151 13.80 14.93 18.66
CA PRO A 151 12.90 14.39 19.69
C PRO A 151 11.64 15.22 19.96
N TRP A 152 11.65 16.51 19.65
CA TRP A 152 10.50 17.43 19.75
C TRP A 152 9.40 17.21 18.68
N LEU A 153 9.65 16.37 17.68
CA LEU A 153 8.71 15.99 16.62
C LEU A 153 7.96 14.68 16.93
N MET A 154 8.14 14.15 18.15
CA MET A 154 7.40 13.01 18.70
C MET A 154 6.10 13.45 19.36
#